data_AF-A0A8R7ULK9-F1
#
_entry.id   AF-A0A8R7ULK9-F1
#
_cell.length_a   1.000
_cell.length_b   1.000
_cell.length_c   1.000
_cell.angle_alpha   90.00
_cell.angle_beta   90.00
_cell.angle_gamma   90.00
#
_symmetry.space_group_name_H-M   'P 1'
#
loop_
_entity.id
_entity.type
_entity.pdbx_description
1 polymer ?
#
loop_
_entity_poly.entity_id
_entity_poly.type
_entity_poly.pdbx_seq_one_letter_code
_entity_poly.pdbx_strand_id
1 'polypeptide(L)'
;SLGVSSIASTVQGQAVVVNVKSKDPGWKYCICPDENKKNSLKCIYCHNVYTNGITRIKFHLANIPTSGVTPCLKVPADVKDEIIEYLTSKDNKKASRITEQKRIRCEVDLSHSEGESVSDEDGASNSVMLLNSTRGTTSKSSGGPMDKFCKLTP
;
A
#
# COMPACT_ATOMS: atom_id res chain seq x y z
N SER A 1 49.65 -44.01 -15.70
CA SER A 1 48.72 -43.13 -16.43
C SER A 1 47.85 -42.37 -15.46
N LEU A 2 47.78 -41.06 -15.66
CA LEU A 2 46.88 -40.13 -14.98
C LEU A 2 45.43 -40.44 -15.39
N GLY A 3 44.47 -40.24 -14.48
CA GLY A 3 43.05 -40.36 -14.77
C GLY A 3 42.18 -39.76 -13.66
N VAL A 4 42.29 -38.45 -13.46
CA VAL A 4 41.34 -37.69 -12.64
C VAL A 4 40.08 -37.44 -13.45
N SER A 5 38.97 -38.07 -13.07
CA SER A 5 37.65 -37.77 -13.65
C SER A 5 36.93 -36.77 -12.75
N SER A 6 37.04 -35.49 -13.10
CA SER A 6 36.25 -34.40 -12.53
C SER A 6 34.83 -34.44 -13.08
N ILE A 7 33.82 -34.59 -12.22
CA ILE A 7 32.43 -34.30 -12.58
C ILE A 7 32.11 -32.87 -12.18
N ALA A 8 31.66 -32.08 -13.17
CA ALA A 8 31.30 -30.69 -13.02
C ALA A 8 30.05 -30.54 -12.14
N SER A 9 30.18 -29.82 -11.02
CA SER A 9 29.03 -29.39 -10.24
C SER A 9 28.29 -28.28 -10.98
N THR A 10 27.07 -28.57 -11.41
CA THR A 10 26.10 -27.60 -11.93
C THR A 10 25.99 -26.41 -10.98
N VAL A 11 26.29 -25.22 -11.52
CA VAL A 11 26.10 -23.93 -10.87
C VAL A 11 24.60 -23.75 -10.64
N GLN A 12 24.15 -23.95 -9.39
CA GLN A 12 22.81 -23.55 -9.00
C GLN A 12 22.76 -22.02 -8.96
N GLY A 13 21.93 -21.43 -9.82
CA GLY A 13 21.66 -19.99 -9.82
C GLY A 13 21.34 -19.53 -8.40
N GLN A 14 22.17 -18.63 -7.89
CA GLN A 14 22.14 -18.24 -6.50
C GLN A 14 20.85 -17.46 -6.23
N ALA A 15 19.96 -18.04 -5.42
CA ALA A 15 18.76 -17.38 -4.96
C ALA A 15 19.14 -16.10 -4.18
N VAL A 16 18.76 -14.94 -4.71
CA VAL A 16 19.02 -13.67 -4.04
C VAL A 16 17.99 -13.48 -2.92
N VAL A 17 18.50 -13.33 -1.69
CA VAL A 17 17.70 -12.89 -0.54
C VAL A 17 17.20 -11.48 -0.84
N VAL A 18 15.89 -11.32 -0.91
CA VAL A 18 15.27 -10.10 -1.44
C VAL A 18 15.32 -8.99 -0.38
N ASN A 19 16.17 -8.00 -0.65
CA ASN A 19 16.16 -6.64 -0.10
C ASN A 19 16.38 -6.47 1.43
N VAL A 20 17.65 -6.25 1.79
CA VAL A 20 18.15 -5.90 3.14
C VAL A 20 17.63 -4.55 3.67
N LYS A 21 17.02 -3.70 2.82
CA LYS A 21 16.59 -2.34 3.22
C LYS A 21 15.22 -2.28 3.89
N SER A 22 14.40 -3.35 3.80
CA SER A 22 13.04 -3.34 4.34
C SER A 22 12.99 -3.91 5.77
N LYS A 23 12.30 -3.20 6.68
CA LYS A 23 12.03 -3.66 8.06
C LYS A 23 10.91 -4.70 8.15
N ASP A 24 10.41 -5.19 7.02
CA ASP A 24 9.35 -6.19 6.99
C ASP A 24 9.96 -7.59 7.18
N PRO A 25 9.59 -8.33 8.25
CA PRO A 25 10.20 -9.63 8.57
C PRO A 25 9.90 -10.70 7.52
N GLY A 26 8.87 -10.53 6.69
CA GLY A 26 8.54 -11.50 5.64
C GLY A 26 9.68 -11.74 4.65
N TRP A 27 10.55 -10.74 4.43
CA TRP A 27 11.67 -10.85 3.48
C TRP A 27 12.74 -11.84 3.93
N LYS A 28 12.85 -12.11 5.24
CA LYS A 28 13.77 -13.12 5.79
C LYS A 28 13.37 -14.54 5.37
N TYR A 29 12.09 -14.75 5.08
CA TYR A 29 11.47 -16.05 4.89
C TYR A 29 11.06 -16.32 3.44
N CYS A 30 11.55 -15.51 2.50
CA CYS A 30 11.36 -15.73 1.07
C CYS A 30 12.56 -15.29 0.24
N ILE A 31 12.66 -15.86 -0.96
CA ILE A 31 13.68 -15.54 -1.96
C ILE A 31 13.02 -15.14 -3.27
N CYS A 32 13.72 -14.36 -4.10
CA CYS A 32 13.26 -14.01 -5.44
C CYS A 32 13.90 -15.01 -6.41
N PRO A 33 13.14 -15.93 -7.02
CA PRO A 33 13.71 -16.94 -7.92
C PRO A 33 14.13 -16.34 -9.27
N ASP A 34 13.61 -15.18 -9.65
CA ASP A 34 13.90 -14.50 -10.93
C ASP A 34 13.99 -12.99 -10.67
N GLU A 35 15.16 -12.39 -10.90
CA GLU A 35 15.41 -10.96 -10.65
C GLU A 35 14.54 -10.04 -11.54
N ASN A 36 14.12 -10.53 -12.71
CA ASN A 36 13.22 -9.78 -13.60
C ASN A 36 11.79 -9.72 -13.06
N LYS A 37 11.40 -10.70 -12.23
CA LYS A 37 10.08 -10.82 -11.62
C LYS A 37 10.15 -10.54 -10.13
N LYS A 38 10.49 -9.30 -9.77
CA LYS A 38 10.65 -8.81 -8.38
C LYS A 38 9.46 -9.10 -7.44
N ASN A 39 8.27 -9.32 -8.00
CA ASN A 39 7.05 -9.60 -7.24
C ASN A 39 6.72 -11.09 -7.16
N SER A 40 7.56 -11.96 -7.72
CA SER A 40 7.48 -13.41 -7.62
C SER A 40 8.39 -13.83 -6.46
N LEU A 41 7.80 -14.31 -5.38
CA LEU A 41 8.54 -14.68 -4.18
C LEU A 41 8.32 -16.16 -3.86
N LYS A 42 9.41 -16.86 -3.55
CA LYS A 42 9.38 -18.26 -3.16
C LYS A 42 9.56 -18.37 -1.65
N CYS A 43 8.64 -19.09 -0.99
CA CYS A 43 8.75 -19.40 0.43
C CYS A 43 9.93 -20.34 0.70
N ILE A 44 10.73 -20.09 1.75
CA ILE A 44 11.88 -20.95 2.07
C ILE A 44 11.48 -22.30 2.69
N TYR A 45 10.29 -22.39 3.28
CA TYR A 45 9.82 -23.59 3.99
C TYR A 45 9.11 -24.60 3.08
N CYS A 46 8.19 -24.13 2.23
CA CYS A 46 7.41 -25.00 1.33
C CYS A 46 7.81 -24.89 -0.14
N HIS A 47 8.67 -23.93 -0.50
CA HIS A 47 9.11 -23.67 -1.87
C HIS A 47 8.01 -23.30 -2.88
N ASN A 48 6.78 -23.06 -2.41
CA ASN A 48 5.72 -22.48 -3.24
C ASN A 48 6.07 -21.05 -3.64
N VAL A 49 5.70 -20.71 -4.87
CA VAL A 49 5.91 -19.38 -5.45
C VAL A 49 4.61 -18.61 -5.41
N TYR A 50 4.66 -17.40 -4.86
CA TYR A 50 3.55 -16.47 -4.80
C TYR A 50 3.86 -15.25 -5.66
N THR A 51 2.98 -14.98 -6.62
CA THR A 51 2.97 -13.72 -7.36
C THR A 51 2.25 -12.66 -6.52
N ASN A 52 2.56 -11.38 -6.72
CA ASN A 52 2.04 -10.22 -5.96
C ASN A 52 2.81 -9.86 -4.67
N GLY A 53 4.08 -10.25 -4.58
CA GLY A 53 5.03 -9.72 -3.60
C GLY A 53 4.78 -10.16 -2.16
N ILE A 54 5.35 -9.39 -1.22
CA ILE A 54 5.58 -9.81 0.16
C ILE A 54 4.30 -10.01 0.98
N THR A 55 3.20 -9.38 0.59
CA THR A 55 1.94 -9.46 1.31
C THR A 55 1.41 -10.89 1.36
N ARG A 56 1.39 -11.61 0.23
CA ARG A 56 0.92 -13.00 0.19
C ARG A 56 1.83 -13.94 0.98
N ILE A 57 3.15 -13.71 0.93
CA ILE A 57 4.12 -14.46 1.74
C ILE A 57 3.81 -14.31 3.23
N LYS A 58 3.51 -13.10 3.72
CA LYS A 58 3.17 -12.91 5.14
C LYS A 58 1.92 -13.69 5.56
N PHE A 59 0.84 -13.61 4.79
CA PHE A 59 -0.38 -14.38 5.10
C PHE A 59 -0.15 -15.89 5.04
N HIS A 60 0.65 -16.35 4.07
CA HIS A 60 1.09 -17.73 3.96
C HIS A 60 1.89 -18.21 5.18
N LEU A 61 2.85 -17.41 5.66
CA LEU A 61 3.68 -17.73 6.83
C LEU A 61 2.89 -17.67 8.15
N ALA A 62 1.97 -16.71 8.27
CA ALA A 62 1.12 -16.54 9.46
C ALA A 62 0.02 -17.61 9.59
N ASN A 63 -0.19 -18.44 8.56
CA ASN A 63 -1.33 -19.35 8.45
C ASN A 63 -2.68 -18.64 8.64
N ILE A 64 -2.77 -17.41 8.15
CA ILE A 64 -4.01 -16.62 8.15
C ILE A 64 -4.74 -16.89 6.83
N PRO A 65 -5.99 -17.36 6.85
CA PRO A 65 -6.73 -17.66 5.63
C PRO A 65 -6.99 -16.38 4.84
N THR A 66 -6.65 -16.38 3.55
CA THR A 66 -6.92 -15.28 2.62
C THR A 66 -7.17 -15.88 1.24
N SER A 67 -8.06 -15.27 0.45
CA SER A 67 -8.39 -15.76 -0.89
C SER A 67 -7.14 -15.95 -1.76
N GLY A 68 -6.96 -17.15 -2.29
CA GLY A 68 -5.82 -17.50 -3.15
C GLY A 68 -4.46 -17.54 -2.44
N VAL A 69 -4.42 -17.68 -1.11
CA VAL A 69 -3.21 -17.92 -0.33
C VAL A 69 -3.39 -19.17 0.52
N THR A 70 -2.68 -20.24 0.17
CA THR A 70 -2.63 -21.47 0.96
C THR A 70 -1.71 -21.26 2.18
N PRO A 71 -2.07 -21.73 3.39
CA PRO A 71 -1.20 -21.64 4.56
C PRO A 71 0.02 -22.56 4.43
N CYS A 72 1.10 -22.21 5.12
CA CYS A 72 2.31 -23.03 5.16
C CYS A 72 2.30 -23.99 6.36
N LEU A 73 2.28 -25.29 6.07
CA LEU A 73 2.35 -26.32 7.12
C LEU A 73 3.78 -26.62 7.60
N LYS A 74 4.79 -26.02 6.96
CA LYS A 74 6.23 -26.26 7.23
C LYS A 74 6.89 -25.11 7.99
N VAL A 75 6.14 -24.06 8.33
CA VAL A 75 6.66 -22.90 9.07
C VAL A 75 6.78 -23.25 10.56
N PRO A 76 7.94 -23.03 11.20
CA PRO A 76 8.11 -23.17 12.64
C PRO A 76 7.20 -22.21 13.42
N ALA A 77 6.82 -22.58 14.65
CA ALA A 77 5.94 -21.78 15.49
C ALA A 77 6.49 -20.36 15.72
N ASP A 78 7.77 -20.23 16.08
CA ASP A 78 8.43 -18.95 16.35
C ASP A 78 8.32 -17.95 15.18
N VAL A 79 8.47 -18.47 13.95
CA VAL A 79 8.40 -17.69 12.72
C VAL A 79 6.97 -17.27 12.43
N LYS A 80 6.01 -18.16 12.64
CA LYS A 80 4.59 -17.85 12.50
C LYS A 80 4.20 -16.72 13.46
N ASP A 81 4.63 -16.82 14.71
CA ASP A 81 4.31 -15.86 15.76
C ASP A 81 4.97 -14.49 15.49
N GLU A 82 6.23 -14.44 15.05
CA GLU A 82 6.90 -13.20 14.62
C GLU A 82 6.10 -12.48 13.51
N ILE A 83 5.61 -13.22 12.52
CA ILE A 83 4.85 -12.64 11.41
C ILE A 83 3.45 -12.19 11.87
N ILE A 84 2.76 -12.95 12.73
CA ILE A 84 1.46 -12.57 13.28
C ILE A 84 1.57 -11.29 14.12
N GLU A 85 2.58 -11.19 14.98
CA GLU A 85 2.84 -9.99 15.79
C GLU A 85 3.11 -8.77 14.90
N TYR A 86 3.91 -8.95 13.84
CA TYR A 86 4.17 -7.88 12.87
C TYR A 86 2.90 -7.41 12.14
N LEU A 87 2.00 -8.33 11.78
CA LEU A 87 0.74 -8.00 11.11
C LEU A 87 -0.21 -7.26 12.06
N THR A 88 -0.41 -7.77 13.26
CA THR A 88 -1.33 -7.21 14.26
C THR A 88 -0.88 -5.85 14.80
N SER A 89 0.41 -5.67 15.10
CA SER A 89 0.98 -4.38 15.52
C SER A 89 0.82 -3.28 14.46
N LYS A 90 0.74 -3.65 13.18
CA LYS A 90 0.52 -2.72 12.06
C LYS A 90 -0.95 -2.36 11.89
N ASP A 91 -1.86 -3.29 12.17
CA ASP A 91 -3.30 -3.03 12.08
C ASP A 91 -3.81 -2.14 13.22
N ASN A 92 -3.24 -2.24 14.42
CA ASN A 92 -3.49 -1.28 15.50
C ASN A 92 -3.16 0.18 15.10
N LYS A 93 -2.07 0.39 14.35
CA LYS A 93 -1.66 1.72 13.86
C LYS A 93 -2.57 2.24 12.74
N LYS A 94 -3.11 1.36 11.89
CA LYS A 94 -4.08 1.76 10.84
C LYS A 94 -5.43 2.11 11.44
N ALA A 95 -5.93 1.31 12.39
CA ALA A 95 -7.18 1.56 13.09
C ALA A 95 -7.14 2.90 13.83
N SER A 96 -6.03 3.18 14.54
CA SER A 96 -5.79 4.49 15.18
C SER A 96 -5.86 5.66 14.19
N ARG A 97 -5.21 5.56 13.02
CA ARG A 97 -5.25 6.63 11.99
C ARG A 97 -6.65 6.83 11.40
N ILE A 98 -7.41 5.76 11.18
CA ILE A 98 -8.77 5.84 10.63
C ILE A 98 -9.71 6.48 11.65
N THR A 99 -9.63 6.09 12.92
CA THR A 99 -10.45 6.68 14.00
C THR A 99 -10.13 8.17 14.19
N GLU A 100 -8.85 8.54 14.13
CA GLU A 100 -8.42 9.94 14.23
C GLU A 100 -8.92 10.78 13.04
N GLN A 101 -8.77 10.27 11.82
CA GLN A 101 -9.31 10.93 10.62
C GLN A 101 -10.84 11.10 10.69
N LYS A 102 -11.56 10.13 11.29
CA LYS A 102 -13.00 10.20 11.51
C LYS A 102 -13.36 11.27 12.55
N ARG A 103 -12.60 11.39 13.65
CA ARG A 103 -12.80 12.45 14.65
C ARG A 103 -12.63 13.84 14.04
N ILE A 104 -11.51 14.08 13.35
CA ILE A 104 -11.22 15.38 12.71
C ILE A 104 -12.32 15.78 11.71
N ARG A 105 -12.89 14.80 10.97
CA ARG A 105 -13.98 15.06 10.02
C ARG A 105 -15.32 15.41 10.69
N CYS A 106 -15.55 14.97 11.93
CA CYS A 106 -16.79 15.22 12.66
C CYS A 106 -16.79 16.53 13.46
N GLU A 107 -15.66 17.25 13.57
CA GLU A 107 -15.52 18.47 14.37
C GLU A 107 -15.75 19.77 13.58
N VAL A 108 -16.09 19.71 12.29
CA VAL A 108 -16.41 20.91 11.51
C VAL A 108 -17.85 21.32 11.79
N ASP A 109 -18.04 22.21 12.77
CA ASP A 109 -19.30 22.93 12.98
C ASP A 109 -19.53 23.93 11.84
N LEU A 110 -20.54 23.66 11.00
CA LEU A 110 -21.01 24.59 9.97
C LEU A 110 -22.21 25.39 10.50
N SER A 111 -22.07 25.96 11.70
CA SER A 111 -22.94 27.07 12.14
C SER A 111 -22.46 28.35 11.45
N HIS A 112 -22.87 28.56 10.20
CA HIS A 112 -22.84 29.90 9.61
C HIS A 112 -24.15 30.58 9.99
N SER A 113 -24.05 31.43 11.00
CA SER A 113 -25.09 32.29 11.57
C SER A 113 -26.14 32.72 10.53
N GLU A 114 -27.40 32.40 10.81
CA GLU A 114 -28.53 33.14 10.29
C GLU A 114 -28.39 34.62 10.67
N GLY A 115 -28.50 35.50 9.68
CA GLY A 115 -28.41 36.95 9.83
C GLY A 115 -29.41 37.57 8.86
N GLU A 116 -30.66 37.68 9.31
CA GLU A 116 -31.78 38.23 8.56
C GLU A 116 -31.85 39.77 8.69
N SER A 117 -31.90 40.46 7.53
CA SER A 117 -32.46 41.81 7.27
C SER A 117 -31.82 43.02 8.02
N VAL A 118 -31.64 44.24 7.49
CA VAL A 118 -32.43 45.11 6.59
C VAL A 118 -31.52 46.18 5.93
N SER A 119 -31.87 46.55 4.69
CA SER A 119 -31.92 47.89 4.06
C SER A 119 -30.75 48.92 4.09
N ASP A 120 -30.33 49.25 2.85
CA ASP A 120 -30.14 50.59 2.23
C ASP A 120 -28.73 51.27 2.12
N GLU A 121 -28.34 51.43 0.83
CA GLU A 121 -27.58 52.51 0.14
C GLU A 121 -26.02 52.63 0.15
N ASP A 122 -25.53 52.94 -1.07
CA ASP A 122 -24.21 53.35 -1.61
C ASP A 122 -22.95 52.46 -1.46
N GLY A 123 -22.71 51.62 -2.49
CA GLY A 123 -21.58 50.70 -2.58
C GLY A 123 -20.27 51.32 -3.10
N ALA A 124 -19.32 51.57 -2.20
CA ALA A 124 -17.90 51.74 -2.53
C ALA A 124 -17.17 50.38 -2.41
N SER A 125 -17.11 49.63 -3.52
CA SER A 125 -16.31 48.40 -3.60
C SER A 125 -14.84 48.71 -3.84
N ASN A 126 -14.01 48.57 -2.81
CA ASN A 126 -12.59 48.28 -2.95
C ASN A 126 -12.26 47.01 -2.16
N SER A 127 -12.34 45.86 -2.85
CA SER A 127 -12.01 44.56 -2.30
C SER A 127 -10.50 44.40 -2.15
N VAL A 128 -10.08 44.09 -0.93
CA VAL A 128 -8.72 43.68 -0.58
C VAL A 128 -8.36 42.40 -1.32
N MET A 129 -7.39 42.48 -2.24
CA MET A 129 -6.80 41.31 -2.88
C MET A 129 -5.83 40.64 -1.89
N LEU A 130 -6.21 39.52 -1.28
CA LEU A 130 -5.29 38.70 -0.50
C LEU A 130 -4.55 37.73 -1.44
N LEU A 131 -3.26 37.97 -1.64
CA LEU A 131 -2.38 37.15 -2.46
C LEU A 131 -1.90 35.90 -1.71
N ASN A 132 -2.05 34.76 -2.40
CA ASN A 132 -1.17 33.58 -2.47
C ASN A 132 -1.47 32.39 -1.56
N SER A 133 -1.98 31.33 -2.19
CA SER A 133 -1.80 29.96 -1.72
C SER A 133 -1.29 29.08 -2.87
N THR A 134 0.02 29.09 -3.11
CA THR A 134 0.67 28.00 -3.83
C THR A 134 0.77 26.81 -2.87
N ARG A 135 -0.26 25.98 -2.88
CA ARG A 135 -0.17 24.55 -2.55
C ARG A 135 -1.07 23.82 -3.53
N GLY A 136 -0.43 23.29 -4.57
CA GLY A 136 -1.05 22.40 -5.53
C GLY A 136 -1.52 21.14 -4.83
N THR A 137 -2.82 21.09 -4.55
CA THR A 137 -3.59 19.86 -4.40
C THR A 137 -4.62 19.87 -5.50
N THR A 138 -4.31 19.20 -6.61
CA THR A 138 -5.28 18.92 -7.66
C THR A 138 -6.26 17.87 -7.16
N SER A 139 -7.37 18.35 -6.61
CA SER A 139 -8.63 17.62 -6.61
C SER A 139 -9.74 18.59 -6.24
N LYS A 140 -10.49 19.06 -7.24
CA LYS A 140 -11.93 19.32 -7.14
C LYS A 140 -12.50 19.81 -8.47
N SER A 141 -13.47 19.03 -8.96
CA SER A 141 -14.78 19.51 -9.45
C SER A 141 -14.83 20.83 -10.21
N SER A 142 -14.99 20.74 -11.52
CA SER A 142 -16.10 21.32 -12.31
C SER A 142 -15.77 20.99 -13.77
N GLY A 143 -16.70 20.35 -14.47
CA GLY A 143 -16.46 19.65 -15.75
C GLY A 143 -15.58 20.44 -16.72
N GLY A 144 -14.58 19.78 -17.29
CA GLY A 144 -13.61 20.44 -18.15
C GLY A 144 -14.28 20.99 -19.41
N PRO A 145 -13.74 22.04 -20.05
CA PRO A 145 -14.35 22.73 -21.19
C PRO A 145 -14.62 21.85 -22.45
N MET A 146 -14.27 20.56 -22.42
CA MET A 146 -14.44 19.56 -23.46
C MET A 146 -15.70 18.69 -23.32
N ASP A 147 -16.54 18.88 -22.30
CA ASP A 147 -17.82 18.13 -22.12
C ASP A 147 -18.86 18.38 -23.25
N LYS A 148 -18.49 19.07 -24.32
CA LYS A 148 -19.34 19.48 -25.45
C LYS A 148 -19.38 18.47 -26.62
N PHE A 149 -18.70 17.33 -26.54
CA PHE A 149 -18.63 16.37 -27.67
C PHE A 149 -19.36 15.04 -27.49
N CYS A 150 -19.99 14.78 -26.34
CA CYS A 150 -20.88 13.62 -26.22
C CYS A 150 -22.26 13.91 -26.84
N LYS A 151 -22.31 13.92 -28.18
CA LYS A 151 -23.57 13.83 -28.91
C LYS A 151 -24.10 12.41 -28.80
N LEU A 152 -25.26 12.25 -28.16
CA LEU A 152 -26.13 11.11 -28.43
C LEU A 152 -26.75 11.34 -29.82
N THR A 153 -26.34 10.53 -30.80
CA THR A 153 -27.05 10.39 -32.08
C THR A 153 -28.35 9.62 -31.87
N PRO A 154 -29.39 9.91 -32.69
CA PRO A 154 -30.78 9.55 -32.43
C PRO A 154 -31.09 8.05 -32.53
#